data_AF-A0A447TSA9-F1
#
_entry.id   AF-A0A447TSA9-F1
#
_cell.length_a   1.000
_cell.length_b   1.000
_cell.length_c   1.000
_cell.angle_alpha   90.00
_cell.angle_beta   90.00
_cell.angle_gamma   90.00
#
_symmetry.space_group_name_H-M   'P 1'
#
loop_
_entity.id
_entity.type
_entity.pdbx_description
1 polymer ?
#
loop_
_entity_poly.entity_id
_entity_poly.type
_entity_poly.pdbx_seq_one_letter_code
_entity_poly.pdbx_strand_id
1 'polypeptide(L)'
;MRFFNFNAAMKNSLATGRRVLAYGEAKRGKYGAEMIHPEYRLQGDLSTPELQETLTPVYPTTEGVKQATLRKLTDQALELLDTCVIAELLPPELAQGMMSLPEALRTLHRPPPTLQLRRFRNR
;
A
#
# COMPACT_ATOMS: atom_id res chain seq x y z
N MET A 1 17.70 -13.06 -1.93
CA MET A 1 16.43 -12.82 -2.66
C MET A 1 16.55 -13.37 -4.06
N ARG A 2 15.50 -13.95 -4.62
CA ARG A 2 15.51 -14.53 -5.97
C ARG A 2 14.35 -14.00 -6.81
N PHE A 3 14.62 -13.69 -8.07
CA PHE A 3 13.65 -13.19 -9.04
C PHE A 3 13.67 -14.09 -10.30
N PHE A 4 12.51 -14.53 -10.78
CA PHE A 4 12.30 -15.21 -12.07
C PHE A 4 12.46 -14.24 -13.24
N ASN A 5 12.01 -12.99 -13.09
CA ASN A 5 12.17 -11.92 -14.06
C ASN A 5 13.03 -10.80 -13.45
N PHE A 6 14.26 -10.64 -13.95
CA PHE A 6 15.21 -9.64 -13.48
C PHE A 6 15.65 -8.77 -14.64
N ASN A 7 15.35 -7.46 -14.58
CA ASN A 7 15.66 -6.53 -15.66
C ASN A 7 16.82 -5.58 -15.28
N ALA A 8 17.29 -4.81 -16.26
CA ALA A 8 18.40 -3.87 -16.08
C ALA A 8 18.10 -2.80 -15.01
N ALA A 9 16.85 -2.33 -14.91
CA ALA A 9 16.45 -1.37 -13.89
C ALA A 9 16.57 -1.94 -12.48
N MET A 10 16.18 -3.21 -12.28
CA MET A 10 16.34 -3.93 -11.01
C MET A 10 17.81 -4.17 -10.66
N LYS A 11 18.65 -4.46 -11.67
CA LYS A 11 20.09 -4.61 -11.45
C LYS A 11 20.73 -3.32 -10.93
N ASN A 12 20.35 -2.19 -11.50
CA ASN A 12 20.89 -0.89 -11.13
C ASN A 12 20.36 -0.42 -9.76
N SER A 13 19.09 -0.69 -9.45
CA SER A 13 18.51 -0.35 -8.15
C SER A 13 19.09 -1.20 -7.01
N LEU A 14 19.38 -2.47 -7.26
CA LEU A 14 19.92 -3.44 -6.29
C LEU A 14 21.44 -3.58 -6.34
N ALA A 15 22.16 -2.52 -6.71
CA ALA A 15 23.62 -2.51 -6.72
C ALA A 15 24.20 -2.73 -5.31
N THR A 16 25.38 -3.36 -5.24
CA THR A 16 26.10 -3.59 -3.98
C THR A 16 26.28 -2.28 -3.21
N GLY A 17 26.08 -2.34 -1.89
CA GLY A 17 26.14 -1.18 -1.00
C GLY A 17 24.79 -0.49 -0.77
N ARG A 18 23.74 -0.82 -1.55
CA ARG A 18 22.38 -0.34 -1.30
C ARG A 18 21.70 -1.18 -0.20
N ARG A 19 21.04 -0.49 0.72
CA ARG A 19 20.13 -1.13 1.70
C ARG A 19 18.73 -1.23 1.12
N VAL A 20 18.07 -2.34 1.39
CA VAL A 20 16.70 -2.60 0.90
C VAL A 20 15.83 -3.16 2.01
N LEU A 21 14.58 -2.72 2.01
CA LEU A 21 13.51 -3.35 2.76
C LEU A 21 12.81 -4.32 1.83
N ALA A 22 12.80 -5.60 2.20
CA ALA A 22 12.14 -6.65 1.43
C ALA A 22 11.02 -7.28 2.26
N TYR A 23 9.86 -7.47 1.64
CA TYR A 23 8.70 -8.10 2.23
C TYR A 23 8.29 -9.30 1.38
N GLY A 24 8.09 -10.45 2.02
CA GLY A 24 7.69 -11.68 1.36
C GLY A 24 7.87 -12.89 2.26
N GLU A 25 7.42 -14.04 1.78
CA GLU A 25 7.58 -15.31 2.48
C GLU A 25 9.06 -15.73 2.48
N ALA A 26 9.64 -15.88 3.67
CA ALA A 26 10.99 -16.41 3.84
C ALA A 26 10.95 -17.94 3.98
N LYS A 27 11.65 -18.64 3.10
CA LYS A 27 11.79 -20.10 3.10
C LYS A 27 13.24 -20.50 3.33
N ARG A 28 13.49 -21.69 3.89
CA ARG A 28 14.83 -22.26 3.90
C ARG A 28 15.22 -22.70 2.49
N GLY A 29 16.25 -22.06 1.95
CA GLY A 29 16.94 -22.45 0.73
C GLY A 29 18.26 -23.15 1.02
N LYS A 30 19.01 -23.43 -0.04
CA LYS A 30 20.28 -24.20 0.03
C LYS A 30 21.37 -23.46 0.82
N TYR A 31 21.34 -22.13 0.80
CA TYR A 31 22.36 -21.28 1.41
C TYR A 31 21.84 -20.46 2.60
N GLY A 32 20.66 -20.81 3.14
CA GLY A 32 20.03 -20.10 4.25
C GLY A 32 18.63 -19.60 3.90
N ALA A 33 18.17 -18.55 4.57
CA ALA A 33 16.85 -17.98 4.33
C ALA A 33 16.79 -17.30 2.95
N GLU A 34 15.80 -17.68 2.14
CA GLU A 34 15.56 -17.17 0.81
C GLU A 34 14.12 -16.65 0.68
N MET A 35 13.95 -15.53 -0.02
CA MET A 35 12.65 -15.00 -0.44
C MET A 35 12.57 -15.06 -1.95
N ILE A 36 11.50 -15.68 -2.46
CA ILE A 36 11.17 -15.78 -3.88
C ILE A 36 10.21 -14.64 -4.21
N HIS A 37 10.61 -13.76 -5.14
CA HIS A 37 9.84 -12.57 -5.53
C HIS A 37 9.33 -11.71 -4.36
N PRO A 38 10.21 -11.28 -3.45
CA PRO A 38 9.80 -10.29 -2.47
C PRO A 38 9.46 -8.98 -3.18
N GLU A 39 8.45 -8.28 -2.68
CA GLU A 39 8.35 -6.85 -2.92
C GLU A 39 9.49 -6.17 -2.16
N TYR A 40 10.14 -5.18 -2.77
CA TYR A 40 11.24 -4.48 -2.13
C TYR A 40 11.19 -2.97 -2.38
N ARG A 41 11.77 -2.21 -1.46
CA ARG A 41 12.03 -0.77 -1.58
C ARG A 41 13.49 -0.47 -1.24
N LEU A 42 14.07 0.49 -1.95
CA LEU A 42 15.40 0.99 -1.60
C LEU A 42 15.27 1.85 -0.34
N GLN A 43 16.11 1.56 0.65
CA GLN A 43 16.23 2.40 1.83
C GLN A 43 17.26 3.49 1.52
N GLY A 44 16.88 4.75 1.73
CA GLY A 44 17.79 5.89 1.61
C GLY A 44 18.96 5.82 2.60
N ASP A 45 19.94 6.72 2.45
CA ASP A 45 21.24 6.56 3.11
C ASP A 45 21.22 6.68 4.63
N LEU A 46 20.18 7.18 5.32
CA LEU A 46 20.29 7.45 6.76
C LEU A 46 19.01 7.37 7.61
N SER A 47 17.89 6.84 7.15
CA SER A 47 16.68 6.76 8.00
C SER A 47 16.39 5.34 8.50
N THR A 48 16.05 5.25 9.79
CA THR A 48 15.22 4.17 10.36
C THR A 48 14.12 3.84 9.36
N PRO A 49 13.85 2.55 9.07
CA PRO A 49 12.77 2.23 8.15
C PRO A 49 11.47 2.80 8.71
N GLU A 50 10.91 3.82 8.05
CA GLU A 50 9.57 4.29 8.36
C GLU A 50 8.63 3.14 8.05
N LEU A 51 8.18 2.48 9.12
CA LEU A 51 7.11 1.51 9.00
C LEU A 51 5.88 2.26 8.51
N GLN A 52 5.23 1.74 7.48
CA GLN A 52 4.04 2.41 6.97
C GLN A 52 2.98 2.49 8.06
N GLU A 53 2.44 3.69 8.27
CA GLU A 53 1.39 3.96 9.25
C GLU A 53 0.01 3.44 8.81
N THR A 54 -0.04 2.67 7.72
CA THR A 54 -1.26 2.15 7.10
C THR A 54 -1.03 0.74 6.58
N LEU A 55 -2.04 -0.13 6.65
CA LEU A 55 -2.00 -1.44 6.00
C LEU A 55 -2.00 -1.27 4.47
N THR A 56 -1.31 -2.17 3.78
CA THR A 56 -1.24 -2.17 2.31
C THR A 56 -2.54 -2.69 1.71
N PRO A 57 -3.31 -1.87 0.95
CA PRO A 57 -4.54 -2.32 0.34
C PRO A 57 -4.26 -3.30 -0.82
N VAL A 58 -5.19 -4.24 -1.00
CA VAL A 58 -5.21 -5.21 -2.09
C VAL A 58 -6.48 -4.97 -2.89
N TYR A 59 -6.33 -4.58 -4.15
CA TYR A 59 -7.45 -4.29 -5.04
C TYR A 59 -7.70 -5.46 -6.01
N PRO A 60 -8.96 -5.73 -6.42
CA PRO A 60 -9.22 -6.61 -7.54
C PRO A 60 -8.48 -6.10 -8.79
N THR A 61 -7.79 -7.00 -9.51
CA THR A 61 -7.00 -6.66 -10.69
C THR A 61 -7.49 -7.43 -11.90
N THR A 62 -7.41 -6.81 -13.08
CA THR A 62 -7.57 -7.46 -14.39
C THR A 62 -6.21 -7.65 -15.06
N GLU A 63 -6.15 -8.43 -16.14
CA GLU A 63 -4.92 -8.66 -16.89
C GLU A 63 -4.25 -7.34 -17.32
N GLY A 64 -2.94 -7.24 -17.14
CA GLY A 64 -2.16 -6.03 -17.45
C GLY A 64 -2.17 -4.94 -16.38
N VAL A 65 -3.03 -5.00 -15.36
CA VAL A 65 -3.10 -3.99 -14.29
C VAL A 65 -2.42 -4.49 -13.01
N LYS A 66 -1.34 -3.83 -12.61
CA LYS A 66 -0.59 -4.17 -11.40
C LYS A 66 -1.17 -3.48 -10.16
N GLN A 67 -1.07 -4.13 -9.00
CA GLN A 67 -1.41 -3.56 -7.69
C GLN A 67 -0.78 -2.19 -7.45
N ALA A 68 0.52 -2.04 -7.78
CA ALA A 68 1.23 -0.78 -7.62
C ALA A 68 0.60 0.38 -8.43
N THR A 69 0.09 0.09 -9.63
CA THR A 69 -0.60 1.08 -10.46
C THR A 69 -1.91 1.51 -9.79
N LEU A 70 -2.73 0.57 -9.34
CA LEU A 70 -3.99 0.87 -8.65
C LEU A 70 -3.75 1.68 -7.36
N ARG A 71 -2.75 1.29 -6.57
CA ARG A 71 -2.36 2.04 -5.36
C ARG A 71 -2.00 3.47 -5.71
N LYS A 72 -1.14 3.69 -6.71
CA LYS A 72 -0.77 5.03 -7.17
C LYS A 72 -1.98 5.86 -7.64
N LEU A 73 -2.90 5.25 -8.38
CA LEU A 73 -4.13 5.93 -8.81
C LEU A 73 -5.02 6.31 -7.61
N THR A 74 -5.12 5.43 -6.61
CA THR A 74 -5.86 5.74 -5.39
C THR A 74 -5.18 6.83 -4.55
N ASP A 75 -3.84 6.88 -4.50
CA ASP A 75 -3.11 8.00 -3.85
C ASP A 75 -3.50 9.32 -4.50
N GLN A 76 -3.43 9.39 -5.83
CA GLN A 76 -3.81 10.59 -6.60
C GLN A 76 -5.28 10.98 -6.37
N ALA A 77 -6.19 10.00 -6.33
CA ALA A 77 -7.60 10.27 -6.05
C ALA A 77 -7.82 10.81 -4.63
N LEU A 78 -7.10 10.29 -3.63
CA LEU A 78 -7.17 10.77 -2.25
C LEU A 78 -6.56 12.16 -2.06
N GLU A 79 -5.55 12.53 -2.86
CA GLU A 79 -5.02 13.90 -2.92
C GLU A 79 -6.07 14.86 -3.51
N LEU A 80 -6.77 14.44 -4.57
CA LEU A 80 -7.83 15.26 -5.17
C LEU A 80 -9.00 15.49 -4.21
N LEU A 81 -9.29 14.56 -3.30
CA LEU A 81 -10.31 14.73 -2.25
C LEU A 81 -10.04 15.94 -1.34
N ASP A 82 -8.78 16.36 -1.17
CA ASP A 82 -8.46 17.55 -0.38
C ASP A 82 -8.84 18.86 -1.08
N THR A 83 -8.91 18.82 -2.42
CA THR A 83 -9.18 20.00 -3.26
C THR A 83 -10.60 20.05 -3.80
N CYS A 84 -11.28 18.91 -3.86
CA CYS A 84 -12.61 18.77 -4.44
C CYS A 84 -13.62 18.38 -3.36
N VAL A 85 -14.63 19.22 -3.16
CA VAL A 85 -15.77 18.89 -2.29
C VAL A 85 -16.61 17.82 -2.99
N ILE A 86 -16.71 16.65 -2.38
CA ILE A 86 -17.65 15.61 -2.79
C ILE A 86 -18.97 15.82 -2.06
N ALA A 87 -20.07 15.82 -2.82
CA ALA A 87 -21.40 15.89 -2.26
C ALA A 87 -21.71 14.61 -1.46
N GLU A 88 -22.11 14.76 -0.21
CA GLU A 88 -22.70 13.67 0.58
C GLU A 88 -24.09 13.36 0.01
N LEU A 89 -24.32 12.10 -0.34
CA LEU A 89 -25.59 11.64 -0.92
C LEU A 89 -26.57 11.20 0.17
N LEU A 90 -26.07 10.93 1.38
CA LEU A 90 -26.90 10.58 2.51
C LEU A 90 -27.63 11.83 3.05
N PRO A 91 -28.93 11.71 3.36
CA PRO A 91 -29.63 12.71 4.15
C PRO A 91 -28.90 12.99 5.46
N PRO A 92 -28.84 14.25 5.94
CA PRO A 92 -28.13 14.62 7.17
C PRO A 92 -28.55 13.80 8.40
N GLU A 93 -29.82 13.39 8.45
CA GLU A 93 -30.40 12.60 9.54
C GLU A 93 -29.81 11.19 9.58
N LEU A 94 -29.45 10.63 8.42
CA LEU A 94 -28.80 9.33 8.33
C LEU A 94 -27.30 9.46 8.56
N ALA A 95 -26.65 10.54 8.10
CA ALA A 95 -25.22 10.76 8.27
C ALA A 95 -24.82 11.10 9.73
N GLN A 96 -25.77 11.36 10.61
CA GLN A 96 -25.52 11.80 11.97
C GLN A 96 -24.74 10.75 12.79
N GLY A 97 -23.60 11.15 13.35
CA GLY A 97 -22.72 10.26 14.14
C GLY A 97 -21.80 9.38 13.29
N MET A 98 -21.84 9.49 11.96
CA MET A 98 -20.85 8.88 11.08
C MET A 98 -19.64 9.80 10.89
N MET A 99 -18.49 9.20 10.54
CA MET A 99 -17.34 9.96 10.02
C MET A 99 -17.72 10.70 8.73
N SER A 100 -16.98 11.74 8.34
CA SER A 100 -17.25 12.48 7.09
C SER A 100 -16.87 11.65 5.85
N LEU A 101 -17.51 11.87 4.69
CA LEU A 101 -17.28 11.06 3.48
C LEU A 101 -15.78 10.99 3.09
N PRO A 102 -15.03 12.10 3.08
CA PRO A 102 -13.59 12.06 2.82
C PRO A 102 -12.82 11.21 3.82
N GLU A 103 -13.17 11.25 5.11
CA GLU A 103 -12.50 10.43 6.14
C GLU A 103 -12.77 8.94 5.96
N ALA A 104 -13.99 8.53 5.58
CA ALA A 104 -14.25 7.11 5.30
C ALA A 104 -13.49 6.63 4.08
N LEU A 105 -13.46 7.41 3.00
CA LEU A 105 -12.70 7.06 1.80
C LEU A 105 -11.21 6.91 2.14
N ARG A 106 -10.64 7.87 2.88
CA ARG A 106 -9.26 7.77 3.34
C ARG A 106 -9.02 6.53 4.19
N THR A 107 -9.86 6.28 5.17
CA THR A 107 -9.65 5.14 6.08
C THR A 107 -9.87 3.79 5.36
N LEU A 108 -10.77 3.72 4.38
CA LEU A 108 -10.98 2.52 3.57
C LEU A 108 -9.76 2.20 2.70
N HIS A 109 -9.18 3.22 2.06
CA HIS A 109 -8.06 3.05 1.15
C HIS A 109 -6.69 3.03 1.88
N ARG A 110 -6.57 3.72 3.02
CA ARG A 110 -5.36 3.86 3.85
C ARG A 110 -5.69 3.52 5.31
N PRO A 111 -6.11 2.27 5.60
CA PRO A 111 -6.53 1.88 6.95
C PRO A 111 -5.33 1.88 7.91
N PRO A 112 -5.45 2.44 9.12
CA PRO A 112 -4.39 2.36 10.11
C PRO A 112 -4.17 0.89 10.54
N PRO A 113 -2.96 0.49 10.99
CA PRO A 113 -2.64 -0.85 11.44
C PRO A 113 -3.53 -1.36 12.57
N THR A 114 -4.08 -0.43 13.37
CA THR A 114 -4.99 -0.69 14.48
C THR A 114 -6.45 -0.84 14.07
N LEU A 115 -6.77 -0.66 12.77
CA LEU A 115 -8.15 -0.69 12.30
C LEU A 115 -8.76 -2.09 12.42
N GLN A 116 -9.83 -2.19 13.21
CA GLN A 116 -10.65 -3.40 13.28
C GLN A 116 -11.68 -3.38 12.15
N LEU A 117 -11.53 -4.28 11.17
CA LEU A 117 -12.40 -4.41 9.99
C LEU A 117 -13.91 -4.41 10.31
N ARG A 118 -14.32 -4.88 11.50
CA ARG A 118 -15.73 -4.89 11.94
C ARG A 118 -16.38 -3.50 12.01
N ARG A 119 -15.61 -2.42 12.22
CA ARG A 119 -16.15 -1.06 12.35
C ARG A 119 -16.54 -0.42 11.01
N PHE A 120 -16.06 -0.94 9.88
CA PHE A 120 -16.25 -0.32 8.56
C PHE A 120 -17.44 -0.84 7.76
N ARG A 121 -18.14 -1.87 8.24
CA ARG A 121 -19.23 -2.50 7.48
C ARG A 121 -20.52 -1.67 7.46
N ASN A 122 -20.61 -0.62 8.26
CA ASN A 122 -21.86 0.08 8.57
C ASN A 122 -21.83 1.58 8.20
N ARG A 123 -20.90 1.99 7.33
CA ARG A 123 -21.00 3.24 6.59
C ARG A 123 -20.95 2.95 5.10
#